data_AF-A0A289GBP6-F1
#
_entry.id   AF-A0A289GBP6-F1
#
_cell.length_a   1.000
_cell.length_b   1.000
_cell.length_c   1.000
_cell.angle_alpha   90.00
_cell.angle_beta   90.00
_cell.angle_gamma   90.00
#
_symmetry.space_group_name_H-M   'P 1'
#
loop_
_entity.id
_entity.type
_entity.pdbx_description
1 polymer ?
#
loop_
_entity_poly.entity_id
_entity_poly.type
_entity_poly.pdbx_seq_one_letter_code
_entity_poly.pdbx_strand_id
1 'polypeptide(L)'
;MSKHLYQHIETLWQYMQMKHELVAADIIMVFCSNDLRVAEYAAHLYQQNLAPYLLFSGGQGRFTEGKFAKSEAETFADIAKDCGVPTHAILLEKEATHSGENVRFSHHLLAEKSITAQRIIVVQKPFMERRAYATFVKQWPAPFESLMVTSGGETFFDYLDEDFTVDVVLSALLDDFVRVRDYPAQGFQIEQPIPDDVTLAYQVLSQFEW
;
A
#
# COMPACT_ATOMS: atom_id res chain seq x y z
N MET A 1 19.58 -18.50 -20.79
CA MET A 1 19.80 -17.18 -21.41
C MET A 1 19.90 -16.17 -20.29
N SER A 2 20.94 -15.34 -20.24
CA SER A 2 21.03 -14.24 -19.28
C SER A 2 19.85 -13.29 -19.54
N LYS A 3 19.01 -13.06 -18.53
CA LYS A 3 17.99 -12.02 -18.59
C LYS A 3 18.70 -10.65 -18.63
N HIS A 4 18.10 -9.70 -19.34
CA HIS A 4 18.54 -8.30 -19.29
C HIS A 4 18.10 -7.66 -17.97
N LEU A 5 18.77 -6.58 -17.55
CA LEU A 5 18.51 -5.90 -16.28
C LEU A 5 17.04 -5.52 -16.10
N TYR A 6 16.39 -4.97 -17.14
CA TYR A 6 14.97 -4.61 -17.09
C TYR A 6 14.04 -5.79 -16.77
N GLN A 7 14.38 -7.00 -17.22
CA GLN A 7 13.56 -8.19 -16.96
C GLN A 7 13.63 -8.60 -15.49
N HIS A 8 14.75 -8.33 -14.80
CA HIS A 8 14.85 -8.53 -13.37
C HIS A 8 14.00 -7.49 -12.61
N ILE A 9 14.02 -6.23 -13.06
CA ILE A 9 13.14 -5.18 -12.50
C ILE A 9 11.68 -5.58 -12.64
N GLU A 10 11.24 -5.97 -13.84
CA GLU A 10 9.86 -6.41 -14.09
C GLU A 10 9.48 -7.64 -13.28
N THR A 11 10.38 -8.63 -13.17
CA THR A 11 10.15 -9.84 -12.38
C THR A 11 9.87 -9.47 -10.92
N LEU A 12 10.69 -8.59 -10.34
CA LEU A 12 10.54 -8.18 -8.95
C LEU A 12 9.31 -7.27 -8.74
N TRP A 13 9.08 -6.32 -9.64
CA TRP A 13 7.92 -5.42 -9.62
C TRP A 13 6.61 -6.20 -9.66
N GLN A 14 6.46 -7.09 -10.64
CA GLN A 14 5.27 -7.92 -10.80
C GLN A 14 5.08 -8.89 -9.64
N TYR A 15 6.18 -9.38 -9.05
CA TYR A 15 6.09 -10.16 -7.82
C TYR A 15 5.51 -9.33 -6.67
N MET A 16 5.88 -8.07 -6.51
CA MET A 16 5.37 -7.26 -5.39
C MET A 16 3.89 -6.89 -5.52
N GLN A 17 3.34 -6.89 -6.74
CA GLN A 17 1.90 -6.71 -6.99
C GLN A 17 1.12 -8.01 -6.69
N MET A 18 -0.04 -7.87 -6.06
CA MET A 18 -0.94 -8.99 -5.74
C MET A 18 -1.85 -9.37 -6.92
N LYS A 19 -2.20 -8.39 -7.77
CA LYS A 19 -3.11 -8.58 -8.91
C LYS A 19 -4.46 -9.19 -8.51
N HIS A 20 -4.96 -8.81 -7.33
CA HIS A 20 -6.27 -9.25 -6.86
C HIS A 20 -7.38 -8.65 -7.73
N GLU A 21 -8.35 -9.46 -8.13
CA GLU A 21 -9.56 -8.97 -8.78
C GLU A 21 -10.42 -8.23 -7.76
N LEU A 22 -10.83 -7.01 -8.09
CA LEU A 22 -11.63 -6.18 -7.20
C LEU A 22 -13.11 -6.51 -7.32
N VAL A 23 -13.75 -6.71 -6.18
CA VAL A 23 -15.20 -6.82 -6.03
C VAL A 23 -15.68 -5.83 -4.97
N ALA A 24 -17.00 -5.62 -4.91
CA ALA A 24 -17.59 -4.76 -3.88
C ALA A 24 -17.18 -5.22 -2.46
N ALA A 25 -16.81 -4.24 -1.65
CA ALA A 25 -16.27 -4.37 -0.32
C ALA A 25 -17.03 -3.44 0.66
N ASP A 26 -16.80 -3.64 1.95
CA ASP A 26 -17.40 -2.81 3.00
C ASP A 26 -16.58 -1.52 3.20
N ILE A 27 -15.29 -1.57 2.86
CA ILE A 27 -14.37 -0.45 3.02
C ILE A 27 -13.18 -0.53 2.06
N ILE A 28 -12.73 0.64 1.60
CA ILE A 28 -11.42 0.83 0.99
C ILE A 28 -10.52 1.50 2.04
N MET A 29 -9.47 0.81 2.44
CA MET A 29 -8.46 1.28 3.39
C MET A 29 -7.20 1.69 2.63
N VAL A 30 -6.73 2.90 2.88
CA VAL A 30 -5.54 3.45 2.24
C VAL A 30 -4.45 3.58 3.29
N PHE A 31 -3.35 2.87 3.06
CA PHE A 31 -2.15 3.06 3.86
C PHE A 31 -1.43 4.28 3.27
N CYS A 32 -1.52 5.41 3.96
CA CYS A 32 -0.93 6.64 3.46
C CYS A 32 0.58 6.48 3.30
N SER A 33 1.10 7.29 2.40
CA SER A 33 2.50 7.24 2.03
C SER A 33 2.92 8.58 1.46
N ASN A 34 4.13 8.61 0.92
CA ASN A 34 4.64 9.75 0.20
C ASN A 34 4.06 9.97 -1.19
N ASP A 35 3.37 8.98 -1.75
CA ASP A 35 2.82 9.05 -3.09
C ASP A 35 1.35 9.45 -3.04
N LEU A 36 1.09 10.72 -3.37
CA LEU A 36 -0.25 11.31 -3.37
C LEU A 36 -1.18 10.70 -4.42
N ARG A 37 -0.63 10.09 -5.48
CA ARG A 37 -1.40 9.39 -6.54
C ARG A 37 -2.18 8.21 -5.97
N VAL A 38 -1.75 7.66 -4.83
CA VAL A 38 -2.47 6.62 -4.08
C VAL A 38 -3.82 7.13 -3.58
N ALA A 39 -3.93 8.40 -3.17
CA ALA A 39 -5.20 9.01 -2.75
C ALA A 39 -6.16 9.17 -3.94
N GLU A 40 -5.65 9.63 -5.09
CA GLU A 40 -6.42 9.79 -6.33
C GLU A 40 -6.97 8.45 -6.82
N TYR A 41 -6.12 7.42 -6.83
CA TYR A 41 -6.55 6.07 -7.20
C TYR A 41 -7.61 5.52 -6.24
N ALA A 42 -7.47 5.72 -4.93
CA ALA A 42 -8.49 5.32 -3.97
C ALA A 42 -9.82 6.06 -4.17
N ALA A 43 -9.77 7.35 -4.50
CA ALA A 43 -10.96 8.13 -4.86
C ALA A 43 -11.65 7.58 -6.13
N HIS A 44 -10.86 7.15 -7.13
CA HIS A 44 -11.40 6.49 -8.31
C HIS A 44 -12.14 5.18 -7.99
N LEU A 45 -11.57 4.33 -7.11
CA LEU A 45 -12.24 3.10 -6.65
C LEU A 45 -13.55 3.38 -5.92
N TYR A 46 -13.61 4.46 -5.13
CA TYR A 46 -14.84 4.90 -4.48
C TYR A 46 -15.91 5.32 -5.50
N GLN A 47 -15.53 6.08 -6.54
CA GLN A 47 -16.45 6.48 -7.62
C GLN A 47 -17.00 5.30 -8.42
N GLN A 48 -16.27 4.18 -8.48
CA GLN A 48 -16.75 2.91 -9.05
C GLN A 48 -17.74 2.18 -8.12
N ASN A 49 -18.08 2.74 -6.96
CA ASN A 49 -18.94 2.14 -5.93
C ASN A 49 -18.40 0.84 -5.35
N LEU A 50 -17.06 0.67 -5.32
CA LEU A 50 -16.46 -0.54 -4.75
C LEU A 50 -16.59 -0.61 -3.22
N ALA A 51 -16.70 0.51 -2.52
CA ALA A 51 -17.05 0.54 -1.10
C ALA A 51 -17.71 1.85 -0.71
N PRO A 52 -18.56 1.87 0.34
CA PRO A 52 -19.21 3.08 0.83
C PRO A 52 -18.27 4.02 1.62
N TYR A 53 -17.09 3.54 2.05
CA TYR A 53 -16.15 4.31 2.87
C TYR A 53 -14.73 4.25 2.33
N LEU A 54 -14.02 5.39 2.41
CA LEU A 54 -12.57 5.51 2.29
C LEU A 54 -11.99 5.80 3.66
N LEU A 55 -11.09 4.95 4.15
CA LEU A 55 -10.33 5.20 5.37
C LEU A 55 -8.88 5.47 5.01
N PHE A 56 -8.41 6.68 5.31
CA PHE A 56 -7.01 7.06 5.20
C PHE A 56 -6.33 6.88 6.55
N SER A 57 -5.26 6.10 6.58
CA SER A 57 -4.50 5.78 7.79
C SER A 57 -3.03 6.14 7.60
N GLY A 58 -2.55 7.05 8.45
CA GLY A 58 -1.19 7.56 8.43
C GLY A 58 -1.06 8.88 9.19
N GLY A 59 -0.13 8.92 10.14
CA GLY A 59 0.15 10.07 10.97
C GLY A 59 1.15 11.05 10.37
N GLN A 60 2.07 11.56 11.18
CA GLN A 60 3.13 12.42 10.66
C GLN A 60 4.24 11.56 10.07
N GLY A 61 4.32 11.52 8.74
CA GLY A 61 5.41 10.87 8.01
C GLY A 61 6.52 11.83 7.61
N ARG A 62 7.49 11.29 6.86
CA ARG A 62 8.68 11.98 6.31
C ARG A 62 8.33 13.23 5.47
N PHE A 63 7.09 13.32 4.99
CA PHE A 63 6.56 14.43 4.18
C PHE A 63 5.98 15.56 5.03
N THR A 64 5.54 15.27 6.26
CA THR A 64 4.87 16.22 7.15
C THR A 64 5.76 16.69 8.30
N GLU A 65 6.86 15.98 8.57
CA GLU A 65 7.81 16.29 9.65
C GLU A 65 8.42 17.69 9.45
N GLY A 66 8.00 18.65 10.29
CA GLY A 66 8.50 20.03 10.32
C GLY A 66 8.09 20.93 9.15
N LYS A 67 7.28 20.46 8.19
CA LYS A 67 6.90 21.22 6.98
C LYS A 67 5.40 21.44 6.76
N PHE A 68 4.53 20.63 7.36
CA PHE A 68 3.07 20.75 7.20
C PHE A 68 2.34 20.65 8.55
N ALA A 69 1.21 21.36 8.68
CA ALA A 69 0.38 21.34 9.88
C ALA A 69 -0.56 20.11 9.99
N LYS A 70 -0.56 19.23 8.98
CA LYS A 70 -1.50 18.12 8.78
C LYS A 70 -0.79 16.76 8.75
N SER A 71 -1.48 15.72 9.17
CA SER A 71 -1.10 14.30 8.99
C SER A 71 -1.16 13.85 7.53
N GLU A 72 -0.51 12.74 7.18
CA GLU A 72 -0.64 12.13 5.85
C GLU A 72 -2.11 11.81 5.52
N ALA A 73 -2.86 11.26 6.48
CA ALA A 73 -4.27 10.95 6.30
C ALA A 73 -5.13 12.20 5.98
N GLU A 74 -4.87 13.33 6.64
CA GLU A 74 -5.56 14.60 6.34
C GLU A 74 -5.23 15.13 4.95
N THR A 75 -3.96 15.06 4.53
CA THR A 75 -3.55 15.46 3.17
C THR A 75 -4.21 14.57 2.11
N PHE A 76 -4.19 13.25 2.30
CA PHE A 76 -4.83 12.30 1.38
C PHE A 76 -6.34 12.52 1.29
N ALA A 77 -6.99 12.80 2.42
CA ALA A 77 -8.42 13.10 2.45
C ALA A 77 -8.80 14.38 1.71
N ASP A 78 -7.95 15.41 1.74
CA ASP A 78 -8.21 16.63 0.97
C ASP A 78 -8.14 16.37 -0.54
N ILE A 79 -7.16 15.58 -0.99
CA ILE A 79 -7.07 15.14 -2.39
C ILE A 79 -8.31 14.34 -2.79
N ALA A 80 -8.74 13.40 -1.96
CA ALA A 80 -9.92 12.60 -2.24
C ALA A 80 -11.19 13.47 -2.35
N LYS A 81 -11.33 14.52 -1.53
CA LYS A 81 -12.43 15.50 -1.64
C LYS A 81 -12.35 16.31 -2.92
N ASP A 82 -11.15 16.73 -3.32
CA ASP A 82 -10.92 17.45 -4.58
C ASP A 82 -11.26 16.57 -5.79
N CYS A 83 -11.06 15.25 -5.67
CA CYS A 83 -11.55 14.24 -6.62
C CYS A 83 -13.07 13.97 -6.51
N GLY A 84 -13.81 14.65 -5.63
CA GLY A 84 -15.27 14.55 -5.53
C GLY A 84 -15.80 13.49 -4.55
N VAL A 85 -14.95 12.91 -3.68
CA VAL A 85 -15.43 12.03 -2.60
C VAL A 85 -16.10 12.90 -1.51
N PRO A 86 -17.33 12.58 -1.09
CA PRO A 86 -18.00 13.37 -0.08
C PRO A 86 -17.40 13.14 1.32
N THR A 87 -17.29 14.19 2.13
CA THR A 87 -16.69 14.13 3.47
C THR A 87 -17.27 13.05 4.38
N HIS A 88 -18.57 12.74 4.27
CA HIS A 88 -19.21 11.71 5.10
C HIS A 88 -18.77 10.27 4.77
N ALA A 89 -18.18 10.05 3.59
CA ALA A 89 -17.62 8.76 3.20
C ALA A 89 -16.15 8.60 3.63
N ILE A 90 -15.51 9.68 4.12
CA ILE A 90 -14.09 9.67 4.48
C ILE A 90 -13.92 9.47 6.00
N LEU A 91 -13.07 8.51 6.35
CA LEU A 91 -12.64 8.21 7.71
C LEU A 91 -11.14 8.50 7.82
N LEU A 92 -10.71 9.06 8.96
CA LEU A 92 -9.32 9.47 9.18
C LEU A 92 -8.73 8.83 10.42
N GLU A 93 -7.64 8.09 10.22
CA GLU A 93 -6.75 7.58 11.27
C GLU A 93 -5.41 8.29 11.11
N LYS A 94 -4.95 9.00 12.15
CA LYS A 94 -3.90 10.03 12.04
C LYS A 94 -2.67 9.78 12.92
N GLU A 95 -2.56 8.59 13.50
CA GLU A 95 -1.54 8.27 14.50
C GLU A 95 -0.57 7.20 13.98
N ALA A 96 -0.95 6.40 12.99
CA ALA A 96 -0.11 5.31 12.53
C ALA A 96 1.20 5.79 11.87
N THR A 97 2.31 5.19 12.28
CA THR A 97 3.66 5.51 11.80
C THR A 97 4.28 4.41 10.94
N HIS A 98 3.63 3.24 10.88
CA HIS A 98 4.09 2.11 10.08
C HIS A 98 2.92 1.18 9.70
N SER A 99 3.13 0.28 8.72
CA SER A 99 2.04 -0.52 8.14
C SER A 99 1.28 -1.40 9.14
N GLY A 100 1.95 -1.97 10.15
CA GLY A 100 1.26 -2.70 11.23
C GLY A 100 0.33 -1.83 12.08
N GLU A 101 0.69 -0.57 12.34
CA GLU A 101 -0.20 0.39 13.00
C GLU A 101 -1.33 0.80 12.07
N ASN A 102 -1.06 1.00 10.78
CA ASN A 102 -2.14 1.33 9.83
C ASN A 102 -3.27 0.30 9.92
N VAL A 103 -2.92 -1.00 10.01
CA VAL A 103 -3.89 -2.09 10.17
C VAL A 103 -4.66 -1.98 11.49
N ARG A 104 -3.95 -1.91 12.63
CA ARG A 104 -4.57 -1.99 13.96
C ARG A 104 -5.35 -0.73 14.34
N PHE A 105 -4.83 0.44 14.01
CA PHE A 105 -5.48 1.71 14.31
C PHE A 105 -6.69 1.93 13.42
N SER A 106 -6.64 1.51 12.15
CA SER A 106 -7.83 1.51 11.28
C SER A 106 -8.93 0.61 11.84
N HIS A 107 -8.60 -0.60 12.30
CA HIS A 107 -9.57 -1.47 12.95
C HIS A 107 -10.19 -0.79 14.19
N HIS A 108 -9.36 -0.16 15.03
CA HIS A 108 -9.83 0.55 16.21
C HIS A 108 -10.82 1.66 15.85
N LEU A 109 -10.49 2.51 14.87
CA LEU A 109 -11.35 3.58 14.37
C LEU A 109 -12.70 3.06 13.85
N LEU A 110 -12.70 1.92 13.15
CA LEU A 110 -13.94 1.31 12.67
C LEU A 110 -14.83 0.82 13.82
N ALA A 111 -14.22 0.22 14.84
CA ALA A 111 -14.94 -0.22 16.04
C ALA A 111 -15.57 0.97 16.78
N GLU A 112 -14.86 2.09 16.95
CA GLU A 112 -15.39 3.31 17.56
C GLU A 112 -16.60 3.88 16.79
N LYS A 113 -16.59 3.73 15.46
CA LYS A 113 -17.68 4.16 14.58
C LYS A 113 -18.78 3.12 14.41
N SER A 114 -18.68 1.98 15.08
CA SER A 114 -19.61 0.84 14.91
C SER A 114 -19.73 0.37 13.46
N ILE A 115 -18.64 0.46 12.69
CA ILE A 115 -18.55 -0.03 11.31
C ILE A 115 -17.92 -1.41 11.34
N THR A 116 -18.63 -2.42 10.84
CA THR A 116 -18.08 -3.77 10.66
C THR A 116 -17.56 -3.92 9.24
N ALA A 117 -16.28 -4.26 9.10
CA ALA A 117 -15.65 -4.52 7.80
C ALA A 117 -15.23 -5.99 7.72
N GLN A 118 -15.87 -6.75 6.83
CA GLN A 118 -15.54 -8.15 6.54
C GLN A 118 -14.92 -8.31 5.15
N ARG A 119 -15.30 -7.46 4.21
CA ARG A 119 -14.70 -7.39 2.88
C ARG A 119 -13.92 -6.09 2.78
N ILE A 120 -12.61 -6.20 2.65
CA ILE A 120 -11.69 -5.05 2.70
C ILE A 120 -10.91 -4.97 1.39
N ILE A 121 -10.82 -3.77 0.83
CA ILE A 121 -9.82 -3.43 -0.19
C ILE A 121 -8.74 -2.60 0.50
N VAL A 122 -7.47 -2.99 0.37
CA VAL A 122 -6.33 -2.17 0.79
C VAL A 122 -5.69 -1.55 -0.44
N VAL A 123 -5.42 -0.24 -0.37
CA VAL A 123 -4.73 0.51 -1.40
C VAL A 123 -3.36 0.93 -0.88
N GLN A 124 -2.34 0.68 -1.68
CA GLN A 124 -0.95 1.08 -1.41
C GLN A 124 -0.18 1.23 -2.73
N LYS A 125 1.07 1.71 -2.70
CA LYS A 125 1.99 1.74 -3.85
C LYS A 125 2.18 0.34 -4.46
N PRO A 126 2.41 0.23 -5.79
CA PRO A 126 2.51 -1.08 -6.47
C PRO A 126 3.52 -2.04 -5.86
N PHE A 127 4.73 -1.54 -5.59
CA PHE A 127 5.81 -2.33 -5.01
C PHE A 127 5.63 -2.64 -3.51
N MET A 128 4.50 -2.25 -2.92
CA MET A 128 4.18 -2.48 -1.51
C MET A 128 2.90 -3.30 -1.30
N GLU A 129 2.17 -3.68 -2.36
CA GLU A 129 0.92 -4.44 -2.24
C GLU A 129 1.10 -5.75 -1.46
N ARG A 130 2.10 -6.56 -1.81
CA ARG A 130 2.36 -7.85 -1.14
C ARG A 130 2.71 -7.67 0.33
N ARG A 131 3.47 -6.62 0.67
CA ARG A 131 3.75 -6.28 2.07
C ARG A 131 2.49 -5.83 2.80
N ALA A 132 1.65 -5.01 2.17
CA ALA A 132 0.38 -4.57 2.76
C ALA A 132 -0.54 -5.76 3.03
N TYR A 133 -0.67 -6.69 2.08
CA TYR A 133 -1.40 -7.95 2.24
C TYR A 133 -0.87 -8.76 3.44
N ALA A 134 0.42 -9.09 3.42
CA ALA A 134 1.02 -9.94 4.45
C ALA A 134 0.99 -9.32 5.85
N THR A 135 1.11 -7.99 5.93
CA THR A 135 0.97 -7.22 7.18
C THR A 135 -0.48 -7.24 7.66
N PHE A 136 -1.46 -6.99 6.78
CA PHE A 136 -2.87 -6.97 7.14
C PHE A 136 -3.31 -8.32 7.70
N VAL A 137 -3.05 -9.41 6.97
CA VAL A 137 -3.45 -10.76 7.41
C VAL A 137 -2.84 -11.11 8.77
N LYS A 138 -1.63 -10.64 9.06
CA LYS A 138 -0.95 -10.90 10.34
C LYS A 138 -1.50 -10.04 11.49
N GLN A 139 -1.84 -8.78 11.22
CA GLN A 139 -2.04 -7.76 12.25
C GLN A 139 -3.51 -7.37 12.46
N TRP A 140 -4.41 -7.73 11.55
CA TRP A 140 -5.84 -7.41 11.68
C TRP A 140 -6.44 -8.21 12.84
N PRO A 141 -7.00 -7.57 13.86
CA PRO A 141 -7.31 -8.22 15.15
C PRO A 141 -8.67 -8.93 15.17
N ALA A 142 -9.30 -9.13 14.02
CA ALA A 142 -10.63 -9.74 13.91
C ALA A 142 -10.72 -10.67 12.69
N PRO A 143 -11.69 -11.60 12.65
CA PRO A 143 -12.01 -12.33 11.42
C PRO A 143 -12.49 -11.37 10.31
N PHE A 144 -12.17 -11.72 9.07
CA PHE A 144 -12.67 -11.05 7.87
C PHE A 144 -12.98 -12.10 6.81
N GLU A 145 -13.90 -11.79 5.89
CA GLU A 145 -14.33 -12.68 4.81
C GLU A 145 -13.37 -12.63 3.62
N SER A 146 -12.97 -11.43 3.19
CA SER A 146 -12.08 -11.27 2.04
C SER A 146 -11.19 -10.04 2.17
N LEU A 147 -9.96 -10.16 1.66
CA LEU A 147 -9.00 -9.07 1.55
C LEU A 147 -8.49 -8.99 0.12
N MET A 148 -8.68 -7.84 -0.52
CA MET A 148 -8.09 -7.50 -1.81
C MET A 148 -7.05 -6.40 -1.60
N VAL A 149 -6.01 -6.38 -2.41
CA VAL A 149 -4.97 -5.36 -2.36
C VAL A 149 -4.68 -4.91 -3.77
N THR A 150 -4.56 -3.60 -3.96
CA THR A 150 -4.41 -3.00 -5.27
C THR A 150 -3.65 -1.68 -5.19
N SER A 151 -3.24 -1.18 -6.35
CA SER A 151 -2.51 0.07 -6.53
C SER A 151 -2.82 0.70 -7.89
N GLY A 152 -2.46 1.97 -8.05
CA GLY A 152 -2.33 2.60 -9.37
C GLY A 152 -0.90 2.46 -9.90
N GLY A 153 -0.73 2.32 -11.21
CA GLY A 153 0.58 2.14 -11.86
C GLY A 153 0.85 0.67 -12.20
N GLU A 154 0.50 0.27 -13.42
CA GLU A 154 0.58 -1.13 -13.84
C GLU A 154 2.03 -1.62 -13.99
N THR A 155 2.86 -0.83 -14.68
CA THR A 155 4.25 -1.18 -14.96
C THR A 155 5.23 -0.30 -14.19
N PHE A 156 6.46 -0.81 -14.01
CA PHE A 156 7.53 -0.05 -13.36
C PHE A 156 7.81 1.28 -14.07
N PHE A 157 7.87 1.29 -15.40
CA PHE A 157 8.22 2.48 -16.16
C PHE A 157 7.10 3.52 -16.20
N ASP A 158 5.84 3.09 -16.22
CA ASP A 158 4.68 3.99 -16.19
C ASP A 158 4.50 4.65 -14.81
N TYR A 159 5.08 4.06 -13.77
CA TYR A 159 5.02 4.59 -12.40
C TYR A 159 6.00 5.75 -12.15
N LEU A 160 7.02 5.89 -13.00
CA LEU A 160 8.09 6.88 -12.81
C LEU A 160 7.64 8.29 -13.20
N ASP A 161 8.14 9.27 -12.47
CA ASP A 161 8.02 10.70 -12.81
C ASP A 161 9.22 11.49 -12.25
N GLU A 162 9.09 12.81 -12.14
CA GLU A 162 10.14 13.70 -11.65
C GLU A 162 10.46 13.52 -10.16
N ASP A 163 9.51 13.05 -9.35
CA ASP A 163 9.67 12.80 -7.91
C ASP A 163 9.97 11.32 -7.63
N PHE A 164 9.45 10.42 -8.46
CA PHE A 164 9.61 8.97 -8.38
C PHE A 164 10.54 8.48 -9.49
N THR A 165 11.80 8.88 -9.41
CA THR A 165 12.86 8.48 -10.36
C THR A 165 13.22 7.00 -10.25
N VAL A 166 13.95 6.48 -11.25
CA VAL A 166 14.37 5.06 -11.31
C VAL A 166 15.08 4.61 -10.03
N ASP A 167 16.03 5.41 -9.57
CA ASP A 167 16.85 5.16 -8.36
C ASP A 167 16.00 5.13 -7.08
N VAL A 168 15.11 6.11 -6.92
CA VAL A 168 14.20 6.20 -5.76
C VAL A 168 13.26 5.00 -5.72
N VAL A 169 12.62 4.66 -6.84
CA VAL A 169 11.63 3.57 -6.90
C VAL A 169 12.30 2.21 -6.80
N LEU A 170 13.46 1.98 -7.44
CA LEU A 170 14.17 0.70 -7.32
C LEU A 170 14.71 0.48 -5.91
N SER A 171 15.28 1.51 -5.28
CA SER A 171 15.73 1.42 -3.89
C SER A 171 14.57 1.03 -2.97
N ALA A 172 13.41 1.70 -3.12
CA ALA A 172 12.22 1.39 -2.33
C ALA A 172 11.68 -0.03 -2.62
N LEU A 173 11.65 -0.46 -3.87
CA LEU A 173 11.24 -1.80 -4.29
C LEU A 173 12.12 -2.89 -3.64
N LEU A 174 13.44 -2.72 -3.69
CA LEU A 174 14.40 -3.66 -3.10
C LEU A 174 14.26 -3.74 -1.58
N ASP A 175 14.14 -2.59 -0.92
CA ASP A 175 13.91 -2.51 0.53
C ASP A 175 12.60 -3.19 0.93
N ASP A 176 11.51 -2.94 0.21
CA ASP A 176 10.22 -3.55 0.50
C ASP A 176 10.20 -5.05 0.24
N PHE A 177 10.91 -5.54 -0.78
CA PHE A 177 11.12 -6.97 -0.98
C PHE A 177 11.84 -7.62 0.21
N VAL A 178 12.91 -6.99 0.72
CA VAL A 178 13.62 -7.49 1.92
C VAL A 178 12.68 -7.59 3.12
N ARG A 179 11.80 -6.60 3.31
CA ARG A 179 10.78 -6.65 4.38
C ARG A 179 9.81 -7.80 4.19
N VAL A 180 9.34 -8.07 2.96
CA VAL A 180 8.47 -9.23 2.67
C VAL A 180 9.18 -10.55 3.02
N ARG A 181 10.49 -10.66 2.74
CA ARG A 181 11.29 -11.85 3.06
C ARG A 181 11.54 -12.02 4.56
N ASP A 182 11.91 -10.94 5.26
CA ASP A 182 12.53 -11.05 6.59
C ASP A 182 11.58 -10.74 7.77
N TYR A 183 10.53 -9.94 7.56
CA TYR A 183 9.61 -9.56 8.63
C TYR A 183 8.68 -10.67 9.15
N PRO A 184 8.37 -11.75 8.39
CA PRO A 184 7.62 -12.87 8.94
C PRO A 184 8.30 -13.49 10.17
N ALA A 185 9.63 -13.65 10.14
CA ALA A 185 10.42 -14.17 11.27
C ALA A 185 10.38 -13.27 12.51
N GLN A 186 10.07 -11.99 12.33
CA GLN A 186 9.92 -11.00 13.41
C GLN A 186 8.47 -10.90 13.91
N GLY A 187 7.54 -11.66 13.32
CA GLY A 187 6.12 -11.67 13.69
C GLY A 187 5.31 -10.49 13.14
N PHE A 188 5.87 -9.67 12.24
CA PHE A 188 5.16 -8.51 11.69
C PHE A 188 4.24 -8.85 10.52
N GLN A 189 4.59 -9.88 9.74
CA GLN A 189 3.87 -10.31 8.53
C GLN A 189 3.62 -11.83 8.56
N ILE A 190 2.73 -12.33 7.71
CA ILE A 190 2.71 -13.76 7.35
C ILE A 190 3.80 -14.05 6.31
N GLU A 191 4.26 -15.29 6.24
CA GLU A 191 5.21 -15.71 5.21
C GLU A 191 4.59 -15.57 3.81
N GLN A 192 5.43 -15.20 2.84
CA GLN A 192 5.06 -15.13 1.43
C GLN A 192 5.97 -16.09 0.65
N PRO A 193 5.42 -16.93 -0.24
CA PRO A 193 6.25 -17.78 -1.08
C PRO A 193 7.05 -16.91 -2.04
N ILE A 194 8.38 -17.07 -2.03
CA ILE A 194 9.29 -16.34 -2.91
C ILE A 194 9.87 -17.35 -3.93
N PRO A 195 9.48 -17.28 -5.20
CA PRO A 195 10.06 -18.10 -6.25
C PRO A 195 11.57 -17.86 -6.46
N ASP A 196 12.27 -18.86 -6.99
CA ASP A 196 13.71 -18.79 -7.25
C ASP A 196 14.09 -17.68 -8.23
N ASP A 197 13.26 -17.44 -9.25
CA ASP A 197 13.52 -16.40 -10.25
C ASP A 197 13.34 -14.99 -9.69
N VAL A 198 12.43 -14.80 -8.73
CA VAL A 198 12.28 -13.56 -7.95
C VAL A 198 13.49 -13.36 -7.03
N THR A 199 13.93 -14.41 -6.34
CA THR A 199 15.15 -14.36 -5.50
C THR A 199 16.36 -13.96 -6.34
N LEU A 200 16.52 -14.59 -7.51
CA LEU A 200 17.59 -14.25 -8.45
C LEU A 200 17.48 -12.82 -8.96
N ALA A 201 16.27 -12.35 -9.29
CA ALA A 201 16.06 -10.98 -9.72
C ALA A 201 16.50 -9.96 -8.66
N TYR A 202 16.10 -10.15 -7.41
CA TYR A 202 16.58 -9.34 -6.30
C TYR A 202 18.12 -9.38 -6.18
N GLN A 203 18.73 -10.56 -6.20
CA GLN A 203 20.19 -10.72 -6.06
C GLN A 203 21.00 -10.04 -7.17
N VAL A 204 20.47 -10.00 -8.39
CA VAL A 204 21.10 -9.28 -9.51
C VAL A 204 20.97 -7.78 -9.31
N LEU A 205 19.76 -7.30 -8.98
CA LEU A 205 19.51 -5.86 -8.80
C LEU A 205 20.23 -5.26 -7.61
N SER A 206 20.44 -6.03 -6.53
CA SER A 206 21.14 -5.59 -5.32
C SER A 206 22.65 -5.44 -5.48
N GLN A 207 23.22 -5.78 -6.65
CA GLN A 207 24.65 -5.58 -6.95
C GLN A 207 24.96 -4.17 -7.45
N PHE A 208 23.93 -3.38 -7.74
CA PHE A 208 24.05 -2.01 -8.23
C PHE A 208 23.77 -1.02 -7.11
N GLU A 209 24.47 0.11 -7.14
CA GLU A 209 24.09 1.29 -6.37
C GLU A 209 23.07 2.07 -7.21
N TRP A 210 21.91 2.33 -6.60
CA TRP A 210 20.80 3.06 -7.19
C TRP A 210 20.74 4.44 -6.57
#